data_AF-A0A2S8GDP2-F1
#
_entry.id   AF-A0A2S8GDP2-F1
#
_cell.length_a   1.000
_cell.length_b   1.000
_cell.length_c   1.000
_cell.angle_alpha   90.00
_cell.angle_beta   90.00
_cell.angle_gamma   90.00
#
_symmetry.space_group_name_H-M   'P 1'
#
loop_
_entity.id
_entity.type
_entity.pdbx_description
1 polymer ?
#
loop_
_entity_poly.entity_id
_entity_poly.type
_entity_poly.pdbx_seq_one_letter_code
_entity_poly.pdbx_strand_id
1 'polypeptide(L)'
;MIKCDILPLLRQFGQSCCVAWLCVSSVHADELIFSPPPLPGKIDQTLPPPIPDDERPHLLPSIEEEVKRRKLPRLNTSAETNTELISTTLPRPKQAWDDEPLPPLQDELWQHGGSYLYCPEGDHLGWPDSVYDTGYELLRLPEDYIEPEPFTLFTGFEGEEPIKQYPLLHWFGPSAYNWEPRFVAYGSYQASAIAYKQNQTRDDGLGHQLIVDLDLRLTGTERFHVQFRPLGEGSTGGSYYRFSDPAGYIDNSTGAPQRFWFEGELHSIFSGYFDPFSVRDLNIAVGKFPFLLQNQLLMNDEVLGLALSKNTLFVGNTSNINIQGIYAPSDVNNVADANSRMYGISAFVDYKKVFYETSYLFIETPDAPGRNQHFYAIARTALYGQLTCTGRAMFKFGDEAGSGGGELYVLETNYTQVFPNHPCGIEMGVGYCNLFYATEGWNAAAGGGFNRLRAAFDVNPLVGISTGMTLGENYGAAVGMQFFRHHQDESIAPEFAFQSLNGDAIYGLGLRYQRKTGKRTFFEVLGLVNFSENAALRRDGVFISETILF
;
A
#
# COMPACT_ATOMS: atom_id res chain seq x y z
N MET A 1 44.18 3.10 -1.23
CA MET A 1 43.11 4.12 -1.35
C MET A 1 42.74 4.23 -2.83
N ILE A 2 41.85 3.35 -3.30
CA ILE A 2 41.41 3.32 -4.70
C ILE A 2 40.22 4.27 -4.79
N LYS A 3 40.39 5.43 -5.43
CA LYS A 3 39.27 6.31 -5.80
C LYS A 3 38.51 5.61 -6.93
N CYS A 4 37.47 4.86 -6.58
CA CYS A 4 36.53 4.34 -7.55
C CYS A 4 35.50 5.46 -7.80
N ASP A 5 35.66 6.15 -8.93
CA ASP A 5 34.76 7.23 -9.34
C ASP A 5 33.47 6.57 -9.88
N ILE A 6 32.48 6.42 -9.00
CA ILE A 6 31.17 5.80 -9.30
C ILE A 6 30.26 6.75 -10.10
N LEU A 7 30.59 8.05 -10.12
CA LEU A 7 29.86 9.09 -10.84
C LEU A 7 29.61 8.76 -12.33
N PRO A 8 30.63 8.38 -13.13
CA PRO A 8 30.42 7.99 -14.52
C PRO A 8 29.55 6.72 -14.66
N LEU A 9 29.63 5.77 -13.73
CA LEU A 9 28.82 4.54 -13.79
C LEU A 9 27.33 4.84 -13.58
N LEU A 10 27.00 5.66 -12.58
CA LEU A 10 25.60 6.07 -12.30
C LEU A 10 25.05 6.99 -13.39
N ARG A 11 25.87 7.93 -13.91
CA ARG A 11 25.48 8.82 -15.01
C ARG A 11 25.27 8.04 -16.31
N GLN A 12 26.10 7.03 -16.57
CA GLN A 12 25.99 6.15 -17.73
C GLN A 12 24.83 5.17 -17.58
N PHE A 13 24.48 4.70 -16.37
CA PHE A 13 23.26 3.93 -16.12
C PHE A 13 22.00 4.79 -16.32
N GLY A 14 21.97 6.01 -15.78
CA GLY A 14 20.87 6.96 -15.98
C GLY A 14 20.66 7.33 -17.45
N GLN A 15 21.75 7.65 -18.17
CA GLN A 15 21.69 7.96 -19.61
C GLN A 15 21.36 6.73 -20.47
N SER A 16 21.86 5.55 -20.11
CA SER A 16 21.60 4.31 -20.87
C SER A 16 20.17 3.79 -20.64
N CYS A 17 19.57 4.02 -19.47
CA CYS A 17 18.14 3.84 -19.28
C CYS A 17 17.34 4.84 -20.11
N CYS A 18 17.76 6.10 -20.22
CA CYS A 18 17.08 7.10 -21.03
C CYS A 18 17.13 6.79 -22.54
N VAL A 19 18.26 6.30 -23.07
CA VAL A 19 18.41 5.93 -24.49
C VAL A 19 17.77 4.57 -24.80
N ALA A 20 17.85 3.59 -23.89
CA ALA A 20 17.14 2.32 -24.07
C ALA A 20 15.61 2.49 -24.01
N TRP A 21 15.10 3.46 -23.25
CA TRP A 21 13.67 3.76 -23.21
C TRP A 21 13.20 4.60 -24.40
N LEU A 22 13.99 5.59 -24.86
CA LEU A 22 13.68 6.36 -26.06
C LEU A 22 13.78 5.52 -27.35
N CYS A 23 14.63 4.50 -27.41
CA CYS A 23 14.72 3.60 -28.56
C CYS A 23 13.61 2.52 -28.58
N VAL A 24 12.96 2.22 -27.45
CA VAL A 24 11.77 1.33 -27.42
C VAL A 24 10.49 2.10 -27.81
N SER A 25 10.49 3.44 -27.74
CA SER A 25 9.45 4.30 -28.32
C SER A 25 9.60 4.58 -29.83
N SER A 26 10.57 3.97 -30.50
CA SER A 26 10.78 4.14 -31.95
C SER A 26 11.06 2.79 -32.66
N VAL A 27 10.13 1.83 -32.52
CA VAL A 27 10.01 0.72 -33.46
C VAL A 27 8.69 0.91 -34.19
N HIS A 28 8.76 0.86 -35.52
CA HIS A 28 7.74 1.29 -36.47
C HIS A 28 6.32 0.84 -36.10
N ALA A 29 5.44 1.82 -35.95
CA ALA A 29 4.00 1.63 -36.03
C ALA A 29 3.67 1.23 -37.48
N ASP A 30 3.36 -0.05 -37.69
CA ASP A 30 2.54 -0.43 -38.83
C ASP A 30 1.10 0.00 -38.54
N GLU A 31 0.61 0.81 -39.47
CA GLU A 31 -0.73 1.40 -39.52
C GLU A 31 -1.83 0.32 -39.56
N LEU A 32 -3.05 0.74 -39.16
CA LEU A 32 -4.36 0.07 -39.32
C LEU A 32 -4.90 -0.75 -38.13
N ILE A 33 -5.41 -0.06 -37.10
CA ILE A 33 -6.35 -0.68 -36.12
C ILE A 33 -7.71 0.05 -36.03
N PHE A 34 -7.94 1.18 -36.70
CA PHE A 34 -9.28 1.80 -36.69
C PHE A 34 -9.67 2.35 -38.06
N SER A 35 -10.72 1.78 -38.67
CA SER A 35 -11.48 2.50 -39.70
C SER A 35 -12.30 3.60 -39.01
N PRO A 36 -12.31 4.84 -39.53
CA PRO A 36 -13.10 5.91 -38.94
C PRO A 36 -14.60 5.61 -39.03
N PRO A 37 -15.41 6.01 -38.03
CA PRO A 37 -16.85 5.79 -38.05
C PRO A 37 -17.51 6.59 -39.18
N PRO A 38 -18.61 6.10 -39.79
CA PRO A 38 -19.32 6.84 -40.81
C PRO A 38 -20.01 8.07 -40.22
N LEU A 39 -19.89 9.20 -40.91
CA LEU A 39 -20.53 10.47 -40.57
C LEU A 39 -22.05 10.38 -40.66
N PRO A 40 -22.80 11.09 -39.80
CA PRO A 40 -24.26 11.03 -39.78
C PRO A 40 -24.88 11.94 -40.85
N GLY A 41 -25.79 11.38 -41.66
CA GLY A 41 -26.86 12.12 -42.32
C GLY A 41 -27.05 11.86 -43.80
N LYS A 42 -27.95 10.92 -44.14
CA LYS A 42 -29.03 11.14 -45.12
C LYS A 42 -30.10 10.08 -44.97
N ILE A 43 -31.32 10.56 -44.75
CA ILE A 43 -32.58 9.85 -44.68
C ILE A 43 -32.87 9.25 -46.05
N ASP A 44 -33.20 7.96 -46.11
CA ASP A 44 -34.03 7.43 -47.18
C ASP A 44 -35.08 6.47 -46.61
N GLN A 45 -36.32 6.79 -46.94
CA GLN A 45 -37.55 6.13 -46.50
C GLN A 45 -37.77 4.86 -47.32
N THR A 46 -37.88 3.70 -46.68
CA THR A 46 -38.69 2.58 -47.19
C THR A 46 -39.34 1.83 -46.03
N LEU A 47 -40.66 2.00 -45.90
CA LEU A 47 -41.53 1.27 -44.97
C LEU A 47 -41.82 -0.14 -45.52
N PRO A 48 -41.81 -1.19 -44.69
CA PRO A 48 -42.54 -2.42 -45.00
C PRO A 48 -44.03 -2.27 -44.61
N PRO A 49 -44.94 -3.03 -45.27
CA PRO A 49 -46.39 -2.89 -45.09
C PRO A 49 -46.88 -3.45 -43.74
N PRO A 50 -48.07 -3.02 -43.27
CA PRO A 50 -48.62 -3.44 -41.99
C PRO A 50 -49.18 -4.87 -42.06
N ILE A 51 -48.89 -5.67 -41.03
CA ILE A 51 -49.55 -6.95 -40.77
C ILE A 51 -50.64 -6.70 -39.72
N PRO A 52 -51.85 -7.28 -39.87
CA PRO A 52 -53.03 -6.89 -39.11
C PRO A 52 -53.04 -7.45 -37.68
N ASP A 53 -53.70 -6.70 -36.81
CA ASP A 53 -54.12 -7.08 -35.46
C ASP A 53 -55.04 -8.31 -35.50
N ASP A 54 -54.71 -9.36 -34.73
CA ASP A 54 -55.71 -10.14 -34.00
C ASP A 54 -55.11 -11.00 -32.86
N GLU A 55 -55.71 -10.82 -31.67
CA GLU A 55 -55.98 -11.77 -30.58
C GLU A 55 -54.85 -12.53 -29.81
N ARG A 56 -54.53 -12.00 -28.61
CA ARG A 56 -54.52 -12.64 -27.25
C ARG A 56 -53.62 -13.87 -26.94
N PRO A 57 -53.29 -14.11 -25.65
CA PRO A 57 -51.94 -14.50 -25.23
C PRO A 57 -51.71 -16.02 -25.15
N HIS A 58 -50.58 -16.49 -25.67
CA HIS A 58 -50.09 -17.84 -25.42
C HIS A 58 -49.18 -17.88 -24.18
N LEU A 59 -49.63 -18.63 -23.17
CA LEU A 59 -48.85 -19.07 -22.02
C LEU A 59 -47.57 -19.80 -22.47
N LEU A 60 -46.43 -19.41 -21.91
CA LEU A 60 -45.16 -20.14 -22.05
C LEU A 60 -45.24 -21.49 -21.31
N PRO A 61 -44.75 -22.59 -21.89
CA PRO A 61 -44.72 -23.89 -21.22
C PRO A 61 -43.59 -23.93 -20.18
N SER A 62 -43.81 -24.75 -19.14
CA SER A 62 -42.87 -24.99 -18.03
C SER A 62 -41.59 -25.71 -18.47
N ILE A 63 -40.47 -25.33 -17.86
CA ILE A 63 -39.08 -25.75 -18.10
C ILE A 63 -38.82 -27.28 -17.94
N GLU A 64 -39.77 -28.08 -17.47
CA GLU A 64 -39.57 -29.51 -17.21
C GLU A 64 -39.62 -30.42 -18.45
N GLU A 65 -40.11 -29.97 -19.61
CA GLU A 65 -40.19 -30.82 -20.82
C GLU A 65 -38.91 -30.80 -21.70
N GLU A 66 -38.02 -29.83 -21.51
CA GLU A 66 -36.85 -29.65 -22.41
C GLU A 66 -35.61 -30.48 -21.98
N VAL A 67 -35.61 -31.04 -20.77
CA VAL A 67 -34.50 -31.84 -20.23
C VAL A 67 -34.53 -33.31 -20.68
N LYS A 68 -35.62 -33.80 -21.28
CA LYS A 68 -35.75 -35.23 -21.72
C LYS A 68 -35.34 -35.52 -23.17
N ARG A 69 -34.81 -34.56 -23.95
CA ARG A 69 -34.61 -34.71 -25.41
C ARG A 69 -33.17 -34.58 -25.95
N ARG A 70 -32.13 -34.91 -25.19
CA ARG A 70 -30.77 -35.07 -25.77
C ARG A 70 -30.17 -36.44 -25.49
N LYS A 71 -30.36 -37.37 -26.43
CA LYS A 71 -29.60 -38.64 -26.53
C LYS A 71 -28.34 -38.40 -27.38
N LEU A 72 -27.17 -38.77 -26.83
CA LEU A 72 -25.88 -38.76 -27.52
C LEU A 72 -25.84 -39.77 -28.69
N PRO A 73 -25.03 -39.53 -29.75
CA PRO A 73 -24.99 -40.39 -30.93
C PRO A 73 -24.21 -41.70 -30.67
N ARG A 74 -24.69 -42.81 -31.24
CA ARG A 74 -24.00 -44.11 -31.26
C ARG A 74 -22.92 -44.16 -32.35
N LEU A 75 -21.75 -44.68 -32.01
CA LEU A 75 -20.64 -44.99 -32.91
C LEU A 75 -20.93 -46.23 -33.77
N ASN A 76 -20.61 -46.16 -35.06
CA ASN A 76 -20.64 -47.27 -36.01
C ASN A 76 -19.29 -47.98 -36.08
N THR A 77 -19.33 -49.31 -36.05
CA THR A 77 -18.24 -50.26 -36.31
C THR A 77 -18.10 -50.58 -37.80
N SER A 78 -16.89 -50.50 -38.34
CA SER A 78 -16.42 -51.36 -39.45
C SER A 78 -14.89 -51.38 -39.57
N ALA A 79 -14.34 -52.61 -39.58
CA ALA A 79 -13.14 -53.18 -40.25
C ALA A 79 -12.25 -52.24 -41.10
N GLU A 80 -10.95 -52.40 -41.32
CA GLU A 80 -9.90 -53.42 -41.08
C GLU A 80 -8.61 -52.77 -41.62
N THR A 81 -7.45 -52.85 -40.95
CA THR A 81 -6.14 -53.17 -41.60
C THR A 81 -5.00 -53.26 -40.58
N ASN A 82 -4.18 -54.30 -40.76
CA ASN A 82 -3.04 -54.74 -39.97
C ASN A 82 -1.79 -53.86 -40.14
N THR A 83 -1.01 -53.64 -39.07
CA THR A 83 0.46 -53.72 -39.12
C THR A 83 1.08 -54.00 -37.74
N GLU A 84 1.72 -55.17 -37.65
CA GLU A 84 2.93 -55.60 -36.93
C GLU A 84 3.20 -55.34 -35.43
N LEU A 85 3.66 -56.44 -34.81
CA LEU A 85 4.07 -56.63 -33.42
C LEU A 85 5.35 -55.88 -33.04
N ILE A 86 5.33 -55.22 -31.88
CA ILE A 86 6.44 -55.28 -30.92
C ILE A 86 5.86 -55.59 -29.53
N SER A 87 6.32 -56.69 -28.96
CA SER A 87 5.97 -57.23 -27.64
C SER A 87 6.28 -56.24 -26.53
N THR A 88 5.26 -55.82 -25.78
CA THR A 88 5.42 -55.26 -24.44
C THR A 88 4.38 -55.89 -23.52
N THR A 89 4.86 -56.45 -22.41
CA THR A 89 4.07 -57.13 -21.37
C THR A 89 2.98 -56.22 -20.82
N LEU A 90 1.72 -56.57 -21.11
CA LEU A 90 0.56 -55.86 -20.57
C LEU A 90 0.37 -56.17 -19.07
N PRO A 91 0.08 -55.15 -18.25
CA PRO A 91 -0.10 -55.28 -16.81
C PRO A 91 -1.41 -55.99 -16.47
N ARG A 92 -1.41 -56.69 -15.32
CA ARG A 92 -2.55 -57.42 -14.76
C ARG A 92 -3.80 -56.52 -14.64
N PRO A 93 -5.01 -57.10 -14.74
CA PRO A 93 -6.26 -56.35 -14.53
C PRO A 93 -6.26 -55.72 -13.14
N LYS A 94 -6.57 -54.41 -13.08
CA LYS A 94 -6.74 -53.65 -11.84
C LYS A 94 -7.83 -54.32 -11.00
N GLN A 95 -7.47 -54.57 -9.75
CA GLN A 95 -8.37 -55.01 -8.69
C GLN A 95 -9.56 -54.04 -8.60
N ALA A 96 -10.77 -54.59 -8.45
CA ALA A 96 -11.96 -53.81 -8.13
C ALA A 96 -11.68 -53.03 -6.84
N TRP A 97 -12.05 -51.75 -6.82
CA TRP A 97 -11.98 -50.92 -5.61
C TRP A 97 -12.99 -51.47 -4.60
N ASP A 98 -12.56 -52.46 -3.82
CA ASP A 98 -13.29 -52.98 -2.68
C ASP A 98 -13.35 -51.89 -1.61
N ASP A 99 -14.58 -51.53 -1.20
CA ASP A 99 -15.03 -51.06 0.12
C ASP A 99 -13.98 -50.43 1.08
N GLU A 100 -13.16 -49.49 0.63
CA GLU A 100 -12.45 -48.59 1.53
C GLU A 100 -13.46 -47.55 2.05
N PRO A 101 -13.72 -47.48 3.38
CA PRO A 101 -14.58 -46.45 3.92
C PRO A 101 -13.97 -45.09 3.56
N LEU A 102 -14.75 -44.25 2.89
CA LEU A 102 -14.34 -42.88 2.59
C LEU A 102 -13.90 -42.22 3.90
N PRO A 103 -12.75 -41.51 3.90
CA PRO A 103 -12.32 -40.79 5.07
C PRO A 103 -13.41 -39.78 5.47
N PRO A 104 -13.54 -39.45 6.77
CA PRO A 104 -14.44 -38.41 7.23
C PRO A 104 -14.28 -37.14 6.39
N LEU A 105 -15.37 -36.40 6.16
CA LEU A 105 -15.36 -35.18 5.34
C LEU A 105 -14.27 -34.17 5.79
N GLN A 106 -13.97 -34.11 7.09
CA GLN A 106 -12.85 -33.32 7.62
C GLN A 106 -11.49 -33.74 7.04
N ASP A 107 -11.24 -35.05 6.93
CA ASP A 107 -9.97 -35.59 6.43
C ASP A 107 -9.85 -35.43 4.91
N GLU A 108 -10.96 -35.51 4.17
CA GLU A 108 -11.01 -35.23 2.72
C GLU A 108 -10.79 -33.73 2.43
N LEU A 109 -11.43 -32.85 3.21
CA LEU A 109 -11.19 -31.40 3.12
C LEU A 109 -9.75 -31.03 3.50
N TRP A 110 -9.14 -31.75 4.45
CA TRP A 110 -7.74 -31.56 4.84
C TRP A 110 -6.76 -31.99 3.73
N GLN A 111 -6.96 -33.18 3.15
CA GLN A 111 -6.03 -33.73 2.15
C GLN A 111 -6.22 -33.12 0.76
N HIS A 112 -7.43 -32.68 0.41
CA HIS A 112 -7.78 -32.27 -0.95
C HIS A 112 -8.45 -30.90 -1.05
N GLY A 113 -8.96 -30.34 0.04
CA GLY A 113 -9.67 -29.05 0.06
C GLY A 113 -8.78 -27.81 0.20
N GLY A 114 -7.45 -27.98 0.30
CA GLY A 114 -6.51 -26.85 0.38
C GLY A 114 -6.60 -26.03 1.67
N SER A 115 -7.22 -26.56 2.74
CA SER A 115 -7.33 -25.85 4.04
C SER A 115 -5.97 -25.55 4.68
N TYR A 116 -4.95 -26.36 4.39
CA TYR A 116 -3.56 -26.11 4.81
C TYR A 116 -2.92 -24.90 4.10
N LEU A 117 -3.48 -24.42 2.98
CA LEU A 117 -3.01 -23.20 2.31
C LEU A 117 -3.46 -21.91 3.01
N TYR A 118 -4.44 -22.01 3.91
CA TYR A 118 -4.96 -20.89 4.72
C TYR A 118 -4.52 -20.96 6.19
N CYS A 119 -3.72 -21.97 6.54
CA CYS A 119 -3.07 -21.99 7.84
C CYS A 119 -1.91 -20.99 7.81
N PRO A 120 -1.84 -20.04 8.76
CA PRO A 120 -0.75 -19.08 8.82
C PRO A 120 0.56 -19.85 8.94
N GLU A 121 1.45 -19.64 7.97
CA GLU A 121 2.70 -20.37 7.80
C GLU A 121 3.51 -20.35 9.11
N GLY A 122 3.58 -21.50 9.79
CA GLY A 122 4.38 -21.65 11.00
C GLY A 122 4.12 -22.91 11.83
N ASP A 123 2.93 -23.50 11.79
CA ASP A 123 2.57 -24.56 12.73
C ASP A 123 2.01 -25.83 12.07
N HIS A 124 2.87 -26.59 11.36
CA HIS A 124 2.52 -27.96 11.00
C HIS A 124 3.74 -28.88 11.03
N LEU A 125 4.08 -29.38 12.22
CA LEU A 125 4.70 -30.70 12.33
C LEU A 125 4.03 -31.52 13.43
N GLY A 126 2.87 -32.09 13.08
CA GLY A 126 2.25 -33.23 13.76
C GLY A 126 1.43 -32.90 15.01
N TRP A 127 0.12 -32.79 14.85
CA TRP A 127 -0.83 -32.92 15.97
C TRP A 127 -1.65 -34.20 15.77
N PRO A 128 -1.86 -34.98 16.85
CA PRO A 128 -2.74 -34.53 17.91
C PRO A 128 -2.13 -34.74 19.31
N ASP A 129 -2.12 -33.70 20.13
CA ASP A 129 -2.70 -33.76 21.47
C ASP A 129 -2.41 -32.48 22.25
N SER A 130 -3.38 -32.14 23.08
CA SER A 130 -3.37 -31.15 24.14
C SER A 130 -2.01 -30.98 24.83
N VAL A 131 -1.68 -29.73 25.16
CA VAL A 131 -0.60 -29.31 26.07
C VAL A 131 0.81 -29.31 25.45
N TYR A 132 1.06 -28.40 24.51
CA TYR A 132 2.40 -27.83 24.39
C TYR A 132 2.45 -26.59 25.28
N ASP A 133 2.80 -26.82 26.55
CA ASP A 133 3.37 -25.78 27.39
C ASP A 133 4.77 -25.51 26.82
N THR A 134 4.86 -24.55 25.90
CA THR A 134 6.12 -24.14 25.28
C THR A 134 7.07 -23.52 26.31
N GLY A 135 6.64 -23.31 27.56
CA GLY A 135 7.44 -22.67 28.60
C GLY A 135 7.70 -21.18 28.34
N TYR A 136 7.07 -20.62 27.31
CA TYR A 136 7.08 -19.19 26.98
C TYR A 136 5.67 -18.72 26.64
N GLU A 137 5.23 -17.63 27.27
CA GLU A 137 3.98 -16.95 26.93
C GLU A 137 4.12 -16.31 25.54
N LEU A 138 3.30 -16.75 24.59
CA LEU A 138 3.21 -16.11 23.28
C LEU A 138 2.61 -14.71 23.49
N LEU A 139 3.34 -13.67 23.09
CA LEU A 139 2.88 -12.28 23.21
C LEU A 139 1.89 -11.88 22.11
N ARG A 140 1.67 -12.78 21.13
CA ARG A 140 0.57 -12.66 20.18
C ARG A 140 -0.77 -12.75 20.90
N LEU A 141 -1.75 -12.00 20.40
CA LEU A 141 -3.13 -12.22 20.83
C LEU A 141 -3.50 -13.68 20.53
N PRO A 142 -4.09 -14.40 21.49
CA PRO A 142 -4.59 -15.75 21.26
C PRO A 142 -5.49 -15.79 20.02
N GLU A 143 -5.54 -16.92 19.32
CA GLU A 143 -6.40 -17.08 18.13
C GLU A 143 -7.90 -16.98 18.49
N ASP A 144 -8.25 -17.25 19.74
CA ASP A 144 -9.57 -17.08 20.34
C ASP A 144 -9.78 -15.68 20.99
N TYR A 145 -8.87 -14.74 20.73
CA TYR A 145 -9.01 -13.38 21.23
C TYR A 145 -10.21 -12.69 20.59
N ILE A 146 -11.20 -12.38 21.42
CA ILE A 146 -12.34 -11.57 21.05
C ILE A 146 -11.91 -10.10 21.14
N GLU A 147 -11.89 -9.42 19.98
CA GLU A 147 -11.66 -7.98 19.92
C GLU A 147 -12.63 -7.26 20.87
N PRO A 148 -12.18 -6.20 21.58
CA PRO A 148 -13.08 -5.44 22.43
C PRO A 148 -14.26 -4.98 21.60
N GLU A 149 -15.47 -5.34 22.04
CA GLU A 149 -16.69 -5.04 21.31
C GLU A 149 -16.78 -3.52 21.08
N PRO A 150 -16.97 -3.07 19.84
CA PRO A 150 -17.10 -1.66 19.56
C PRO A 150 -18.28 -1.10 20.35
N PHE A 151 -18.14 0.12 20.86
CA PHE A 151 -19.26 0.82 21.47
C PHE A 151 -20.29 1.13 20.39
N THR A 152 -21.30 0.29 20.27
CA THR A 152 -22.38 0.45 19.31
C THR A 152 -23.50 1.30 19.93
N LEU A 153 -23.83 2.41 19.28
CA LEU A 153 -25.09 3.11 19.53
C LEU A 153 -26.20 2.39 18.74
N PHE A 154 -27.38 2.24 19.35
CA PHE A 154 -28.61 1.66 18.77
C PHE A 154 -28.70 0.13 18.67
N THR A 155 -27.59 -0.60 18.66
CA THR A 155 -27.54 -2.08 18.76
C THR A 155 -26.47 -2.52 19.75
N GLY A 156 -26.53 -3.76 20.24
CA GLY A 156 -25.35 -4.44 20.78
C GLY A 156 -24.50 -4.98 19.62
N PHE A 157 -23.19 -5.10 19.80
CA PHE A 157 -22.34 -5.82 18.86
C PHE A 157 -22.66 -7.32 18.97
N GLU A 158 -23.47 -7.84 18.04
CA GLU A 158 -23.92 -9.24 18.05
C GLU A 158 -23.03 -10.16 17.18
N GLY A 159 -21.79 -9.78 16.90
CA GLY A 159 -20.87 -10.57 16.08
C GLY A 159 -21.28 -10.66 14.59
N GLU A 160 -21.14 -11.85 13.97
CA GLU A 160 -21.54 -12.13 12.58
C GLU A 160 -23.06 -12.40 12.41
N GLU A 161 -23.90 -11.92 13.33
CA GLU A 161 -25.33 -12.12 13.24
C GLU A 161 -25.96 -11.46 11.99
N PRO A 162 -27.10 -11.99 11.50
CA PRO A 162 -27.76 -11.47 10.32
C PRO A 162 -28.13 -9.99 10.47
N ILE A 163 -27.79 -9.20 9.45
CA ILE A 163 -27.95 -7.75 9.37
C ILE A 163 -29.35 -7.33 9.87
N LYS A 164 -29.42 -6.66 11.02
CA LYS A 164 -30.64 -6.02 11.50
C LYS A 164 -30.98 -4.87 10.55
N GLN A 165 -31.95 -5.11 9.68
CA GLN A 165 -32.44 -4.09 8.75
C GLN A 165 -33.27 -3.05 9.51
N TYR A 166 -32.87 -1.78 9.40
CA TYR A 166 -33.64 -0.64 9.88
C TYR A 166 -34.34 -0.01 8.66
N PRO A 167 -35.63 -0.28 8.40
CA PRO A 167 -36.30 0.16 7.17
C PRO A 167 -36.32 1.68 7.00
N LEU A 168 -36.12 2.43 8.09
CA LEU A 168 -36.10 3.90 8.11
C LEU A 168 -34.68 4.49 7.98
N LEU A 169 -33.62 3.68 8.06
CA LEU A 169 -32.23 4.10 7.95
C LEU A 169 -31.61 3.43 6.73
N HIS A 170 -31.73 4.08 5.58
CA HIS A 170 -31.16 3.64 4.31
C HIS A 170 -30.60 4.84 3.55
N TRP A 171 -29.71 4.56 2.60
CA TRP A 171 -29.26 5.55 1.63
C TRP A 171 -30.39 6.03 0.70
N PHE A 172 -30.09 6.98 -0.17
CA PHE A 172 -31.11 7.60 -1.01
C PHE A 172 -31.62 6.63 -2.10
N GLY A 173 -32.94 6.57 -2.25
CA GLY A 173 -33.61 5.89 -3.37
C GLY A 173 -34.34 4.59 -2.97
N PRO A 174 -35.17 4.06 -3.88
CA PRO A 174 -35.90 2.81 -3.64
C PRO A 174 -34.93 1.63 -3.53
N SER A 175 -35.12 0.78 -2.50
CA SER A 175 -34.27 -0.39 -2.25
C SER A 175 -32.78 -0.09 -2.01
N ALA A 176 -32.48 1.13 -1.55
CA ALA A 176 -31.11 1.51 -1.20
C ALA A 176 -30.55 0.69 -0.03
N TYR A 177 -29.22 0.68 0.09
CA TYR A 177 -28.55 -0.03 1.18
C TYR A 177 -28.95 0.53 2.55
N ASN A 178 -29.26 -0.37 3.48
CA ASN A 178 -29.56 -0.02 4.87
C ASN A 178 -28.29 0.41 5.60
N TRP A 179 -28.44 1.33 6.54
CA TRP A 179 -27.36 1.70 7.45
C TRP A 179 -27.20 0.65 8.53
N GLU A 180 -25.94 0.38 8.83
CA GLU A 180 -25.46 -0.45 9.91
C GLU A 180 -24.38 0.33 10.68
N PRO A 181 -24.78 1.30 11.54
CA PRO A 181 -23.85 2.15 12.23
C PRO A 181 -22.99 1.35 13.21
N ARG A 182 -21.67 1.40 13.03
CA ARG A 182 -20.69 0.83 13.95
C ARG A 182 -19.69 1.91 14.32
N PHE A 183 -19.53 2.17 15.62
CA PHE A 183 -18.60 3.15 16.13
C PHE A 183 -17.46 2.46 16.88
N VAL A 184 -16.22 2.72 16.46
CA VAL A 184 -15.02 2.16 17.07
C VAL A 184 -14.13 3.32 17.49
N ALA A 185 -13.63 3.27 18.72
CA ALA A 185 -12.61 4.18 19.20
C ALA A 185 -11.37 3.35 19.55
N TYR A 186 -10.23 3.75 19.03
CA TYR A 186 -8.94 3.11 19.29
C TYR A 186 -7.85 4.15 19.30
N GLY A 187 -6.66 3.77 19.74
CA GLY A 187 -5.56 4.72 19.75
C GLY A 187 -4.25 4.18 20.27
N SER A 188 -3.33 5.11 20.48
CA SER A 188 -2.05 4.80 21.08
C SER A 188 -1.60 5.89 22.04
N TYR A 189 -1.04 5.45 23.16
CA TYR A 189 -0.26 6.31 24.04
C TYR A 189 1.20 5.90 23.98
N GLN A 190 2.06 6.90 23.96
CA GLN A 190 3.45 6.70 23.64
C GLN A 190 4.31 7.58 24.52
N ALA A 191 5.28 6.99 25.21
CA ALA A 191 6.30 7.68 25.98
C ALA A 191 7.68 7.46 25.34
N SER A 192 8.54 8.46 25.38
CA SER A 192 9.86 8.41 24.77
C SER A 192 10.91 9.20 25.52
N ALA A 193 12.15 8.73 25.38
CA ALA A 193 13.35 9.45 25.76
C ALA A 193 14.24 9.64 24.53
N ILE A 194 14.80 10.83 24.40
CA ILE A 194 15.68 11.20 23.29
C ILE A 194 16.96 11.76 23.89
N ALA A 195 18.09 11.30 23.37
CA ALA A 195 19.38 11.94 23.55
C ALA A 195 20.00 12.08 22.17
N TYR A 196 20.08 13.31 21.66
CA TYR A 196 20.46 13.56 20.29
C TYR A 196 21.41 14.75 20.19
N LYS A 197 22.39 14.65 19.30
CA LYS A 197 23.34 15.71 19.03
C LYS A 197 23.43 15.94 17.53
N GLN A 198 23.30 17.20 17.12
CA GLN A 198 23.43 17.64 15.73
C GLN A 198 24.09 19.01 15.67
N ASN A 199 25.03 19.20 14.75
CA ASN A 199 25.71 20.48 14.55
C ASN A 199 26.25 21.07 15.88
N GLN A 200 26.86 20.19 16.70
CA GLN A 200 27.35 20.50 18.05
C GLN A 200 26.29 20.96 19.08
N THR A 201 25.02 21.01 18.70
CA THR A 201 23.89 21.29 19.59
C THR A 201 23.31 19.97 20.08
N ARG A 202 23.02 19.89 21.38
CA ARG A 202 22.44 18.70 22.01
C ARG A 202 20.96 18.96 22.30
N ASP A 203 20.09 18.04 21.88
CA ASP A 203 18.68 18.02 22.23
C ASP A 203 18.36 16.71 22.96
N ASP A 204 18.10 16.84 24.25
CA ASP A 204 17.78 15.73 25.12
C ASP A 204 16.40 15.99 25.72
N GLY A 205 15.56 14.97 25.83
CA GLY A 205 14.24 15.16 26.41
C GLY A 205 13.45 13.90 26.65
N LEU A 206 12.33 14.08 27.34
CA LEU A 206 11.27 13.09 27.48
C LEU A 206 10.02 13.59 26.77
N GLY A 207 9.53 12.82 25.80
CA GLY A 207 8.35 13.14 25.03
C GLY A 207 7.20 12.17 25.30
N HIS A 208 5.97 12.65 25.18
CA HIS A 208 4.78 11.81 25.18
C HIS A 208 3.77 12.24 24.14
N GLN A 209 3.04 11.26 23.60
CA GLN A 209 2.04 11.46 22.57
C GLN A 209 0.84 10.57 22.85
N LEU A 210 -0.35 11.14 22.65
CA LEU A 210 -1.61 10.42 22.64
C LEU A 210 -2.24 10.63 21.26
N ILE A 211 -2.64 9.53 20.62
CA ILE A 211 -3.43 9.52 19.39
C ILE A 211 -4.74 8.81 19.72
N VAL A 212 -5.85 9.41 19.33
CA VAL A 212 -7.19 8.84 19.47
C VAL A 212 -7.87 8.90 18.11
N ASP A 213 -8.22 7.75 17.58
CA ASP A 213 -8.94 7.57 16.33
C ASP A 213 -10.37 7.15 16.61
N LEU A 214 -11.32 7.82 15.97
CA LEU A 214 -12.75 7.58 16.08
C LEU A 214 -13.30 7.27 14.70
N ASP A 215 -13.80 6.05 14.52
CA ASP A 215 -14.32 5.54 13.26
C ASP A 215 -15.81 5.25 13.38
N LEU A 216 -16.62 5.91 12.56
CA LEU A 216 -18.04 5.65 12.41
C LEU A 216 -18.31 5.07 11.02
N ARG A 217 -18.51 3.77 10.97
CA ARG A 217 -18.95 3.05 9.76
C ARG A 217 -20.46 3.11 9.67
N LEU A 218 -21.01 3.58 8.55
CA LEU A 218 -22.45 3.60 8.31
C LEU A 218 -22.94 2.41 7.49
N THR A 219 -22.12 1.87 6.58
CA THR A 219 -22.46 0.70 5.74
C THR A 219 -21.22 -0.15 5.49
N GLY A 220 -21.27 -1.11 4.55
CA GLY A 220 -20.08 -1.80 4.04
C GLY A 220 -18.96 -0.87 3.56
N THR A 221 -19.33 0.23 2.93
CA THR A 221 -18.43 1.11 2.17
C THR A 221 -18.29 2.50 2.78
N GLU A 222 -19.32 3.04 3.44
CA GLU A 222 -19.31 4.42 3.94
C GLU A 222 -18.80 4.52 5.39
N ARG A 223 -17.81 5.38 5.61
CA ARG A 223 -17.15 5.58 6.90
C ARG A 223 -16.78 7.04 7.13
N PHE A 224 -16.91 7.49 8.37
CA PHE A 224 -16.36 8.74 8.86
C PHE A 224 -15.21 8.42 9.80
N HIS A 225 -14.11 9.12 9.62
CA HIS A 225 -12.90 8.99 10.41
C HIS A 225 -12.58 10.33 11.04
N VAL A 226 -12.23 10.35 12.32
CA VAL A 226 -11.74 11.55 13.02
C VAL A 226 -10.58 11.16 13.93
N GLN A 227 -9.44 11.84 13.76
CA GLN A 227 -8.25 11.63 14.58
C GLN A 227 -7.95 12.86 15.43
N PHE A 228 -7.74 12.62 16.73
CA PHE A 228 -7.26 13.61 17.69
C PHE A 228 -5.84 13.28 18.14
N ARG A 229 -5.05 14.34 18.34
CA ARG A 229 -3.72 14.26 18.96
C ARG A 229 -3.67 15.23 20.14
N PRO A 230 -4.34 14.92 21.26
CA PRO A 230 -4.55 15.88 22.35
C PRO A 230 -3.26 16.37 23.02
N LEU A 231 -2.16 15.64 22.86
CA LEU A 231 -0.84 16.00 23.38
C LEU A 231 0.13 16.43 22.28
N GLY A 232 -0.32 16.74 21.06
CA GLY A 232 0.56 17.12 19.95
C GLY A 232 -0.08 17.97 18.87
N GLU A 233 0.67 18.90 18.28
CA GLU A 233 0.15 19.87 17.30
C GLU A 233 0.88 19.77 15.96
N GLY A 234 0.11 19.63 14.87
CA GLY A 234 0.64 19.55 13.51
C GLY A 234 1.84 18.59 13.37
N SER A 235 2.92 19.10 12.78
CA SER A 235 4.18 18.38 12.57
C SER A 235 5.15 18.44 13.76
N THR A 236 4.79 19.09 14.88
CA THR A 236 5.70 19.29 16.03
C THR A 236 5.85 18.06 16.92
N GLY A 237 5.06 17.01 16.67
CA GLY A 237 5.07 15.78 17.46
C GLY A 237 4.22 15.87 18.73
N GLY A 238 4.52 15.02 19.71
CA GLY A 238 3.92 15.08 21.05
C GLY A 238 4.50 16.21 21.89
N SER A 239 3.97 16.41 23.09
CA SER A 239 4.50 17.35 24.09
C SER A 239 5.76 16.75 24.71
N TYR A 240 6.69 17.59 25.17
CA TYR A 240 7.95 17.08 25.68
C TYR A 240 8.61 17.98 26.70
N TYR A 241 9.38 17.37 27.59
CA TYR A 241 10.28 18.06 28.50
C TYR A 241 11.69 18.03 27.91
N ARG A 242 12.23 19.20 27.59
CA ARG A 242 13.60 19.36 27.11
C ARG A 242 14.55 19.57 28.30
N PHE A 243 15.65 18.83 28.31
CA PHE A 243 16.73 18.97 29.30
C PHE A 243 17.87 19.88 28.82
N SER A 244 17.99 20.10 27.50
CA SER A 244 18.95 21.02 26.89
C SER A 244 18.46 22.48 26.91
N ASP A 245 19.36 23.44 26.74
CA ASP A 245 19.06 24.87 26.82
C ASP A 245 18.23 25.38 25.61
N PRO A 246 17.08 26.05 25.82
CA PRO A 246 16.41 26.31 27.10
C PRO A 246 15.66 25.06 27.60
N ALA A 247 15.95 24.70 28.85
CA ALA A 247 15.31 23.57 29.49
C ALA A 247 13.89 23.94 29.92
N GLY A 248 12.94 23.03 29.71
CA GLY A 248 11.55 23.28 30.08
C GLY A 248 10.57 22.32 29.42
N TYR A 249 9.33 22.41 29.87
CA TYR A 249 8.21 21.71 29.24
C TYR A 249 7.69 22.52 28.05
N ILE A 250 7.55 21.84 26.92
CA ILE A 250 6.96 22.37 25.69
C ILE A 250 5.62 21.65 25.52
N ASP A 251 4.56 22.45 25.66
CA ASP A 251 3.18 22.01 25.55
C ASP A 251 2.71 22.15 24.11
N ASN A 252 2.47 21.02 23.46
CA ASN A 252 1.91 20.95 22.11
C ASN A 252 0.45 20.45 22.15
N SER A 253 -0.23 20.56 23.29
CA SER A 253 -1.61 20.07 23.42
C SER A 253 -2.59 20.85 22.55
N THR A 254 -3.49 20.13 21.89
CA THR A 254 -4.54 20.72 21.05
C THR A 254 -5.83 19.92 21.12
N GLY A 255 -6.97 20.60 21.19
CA GLY A 255 -8.28 19.97 21.10
C GLY A 255 -8.79 19.79 19.67
N ALA A 256 -8.07 20.33 18.68
CA ALA A 256 -8.49 20.27 17.28
C ALA A 256 -8.24 18.87 16.69
N PRO A 257 -9.17 18.34 15.87
CA PRO A 257 -8.92 17.13 15.11
C PRO A 257 -7.83 17.41 14.07
N GLN A 258 -6.86 16.50 13.94
CA GLN A 258 -5.80 16.61 12.93
C GLN A 258 -6.24 16.05 11.58
N ARG A 259 -7.00 14.96 11.61
CA ARG A 259 -7.57 14.32 10.43
C ARG A 259 -9.06 14.16 10.62
N PHE A 260 -9.80 14.35 9.55
CA PHE A 260 -11.22 14.10 9.53
C PHE A 260 -11.65 13.89 8.07
N TRP A 261 -12.17 12.73 7.73
CA TRP A 261 -12.65 12.50 6.38
C TRP A 261 -13.81 11.53 6.35
N PHE A 262 -14.56 11.62 5.26
CA PHE A 262 -15.55 10.65 4.86
C PHE A 262 -15.00 9.86 3.69
N GLU A 263 -15.17 8.55 3.70
CA GLU A 263 -14.94 7.67 2.56
C GLU A 263 -16.19 6.86 2.23
N GLY A 264 -16.35 6.50 0.95
CA GLY A 264 -17.50 5.73 0.49
C GLY A 264 -17.39 5.29 -0.96
N GLU A 265 -18.28 4.39 -1.37
CA GLU A 265 -18.40 3.96 -2.76
C GLU A 265 -19.63 4.62 -3.39
N LEU A 266 -19.44 5.38 -4.47
CA LEU A 266 -20.53 6.13 -5.10
C LEU A 266 -21.67 5.23 -5.61
N HIS A 267 -21.37 4.00 -6.04
CA HIS A 267 -22.41 3.05 -6.40
C HIS A 267 -23.26 2.63 -5.19
N SER A 268 -22.62 2.42 -4.04
CA SER A 268 -23.30 2.06 -2.78
C SER A 268 -24.17 3.20 -2.24
N ILE A 269 -23.63 4.42 -2.20
CA ILE A 269 -24.33 5.62 -1.71
C ILE A 269 -25.60 5.91 -2.53
N PHE A 270 -25.55 5.67 -3.84
CA PHE A 270 -26.64 5.96 -4.78
C PHE A 270 -27.29 4.69 -5.34
N SER A 271 -27.21 3.57 -4.62
CA SER A 271 -27.67 2.26 -5.11
C SER A 271 -29.14 2.23 -5.49
N GLY A 272 -29.99 3.03 -4.85
CA GLY A 272 -31.42 3.15 -5.23
C GLY A 272 -31.68 3.83 -6.57
N TYR A 273 -30.68 4.47 -7.18
CA TYR A 273 -30.76 5.11 -8.49
C TYR A 273 -29.94 4.41 -9.58
N PHE A 274 -29.04 3.50 -9.18
CA PHE A 274 -28.16 2.78 -10.10
C PHE A 274 -28.61 1.33 -10.28
N ASP A 275 -28.24 0.75 -11.42
CA ASP A 275 -28.49 -0.66 -11.70
C ASP A 275 -27.69 -1.54 -10.72
N PRO A 276 -28.34 -2.41 -9.92
CA PRO A 276 -27.66 -3.29 -8.96
C PRO A 276 -26.66 -4.26 -9.59
N PHE A 277 -26.69 -4.44 -10.92
CA PHE A 277 -25.74 -5.29 -11.64
C PHE A 277 -24.52 -4.53 -12.19
N SER A 278 -24.46 -3.21 -12.02
CA SER A 278 -23.35 -2.41 -12.54
C SER A 278 -22.24 -2.23 -11.49
N VAL A 279 -21.21 -3.08 -11.55
CA VAL A 279 -20.00 -2.92 -10.72
C VAL A 279 -19.22 -1.70 -11.22
N ARG A 280 -19.28 -0.61 -10.44
CA ARG A 280 -18.63 0.66 -10.80
C ARG A 280 -17.39 0.96 -9.97
N ASP A 281 -17.18 0.34 -8.81
CA ASP A 281 -15.98 0.44 -7.95
C ASP A 281 -15.38 1.86 -7.93
N LEU A 282 -16.24 2.86 -7.74
CA LEU A 282 -15.87 4.27 -7.74
C LEU A 282 -15.89 4.78 -6.32
N ASN A 283 -14.70 4.90 -5.73
CA ASN A 283 -14.51 5.31 -4.36
C ASN A 283 -14.26 6.82 -4.28
N ILE A 284 -14.80 7.44 -3.26
CA ILE A 284 -14.61 8.85 -2.95
C ILE A 284 -14.06 8.98 -1.53
N ALA A 285 -13.13 9.91 -1.33
CA ALA A 285 -12.72 10.38 -0.02
C ALA A 285 -12.79 11.92 0.01
N VAL A 286 -13.43 12.49 1.03
CA VAL A 286 -13.58 13.95 1.19
C VAL A 286 -13.26 14.35 2.63
N GLY A 287 -12.40 15.35 2.79
CA GLY A 287 -12.00 15.88 4.09
C GLY A 287 -10.49 16.05 4.18
N LYS A 288 -9.96 16.07 5.40
CA LYS A 288 -8.53 16.08 5.69
C LYS A 288 -8.02 14.66 5.95
N PHE A 289 -7.33 14.09 4.97
CA PHE A 289 -6.87 12.70 4.98
C PHE A 289 -5.38 12.60 4.60
N PRO A 290 -4.68 11.55 5.05
CA PRO A 290 -3.30 11.30 4.64
C PRO A 290 -3.28 10.90 3.16
N PHE A 291 -2.37 11.51 2.40
CA PHE A 291 -2.19 11.21 0.98
C PHE A 291 -0.71 10.97 0.69
N LEU A 292 -0.41 9.76 0.23
CA LEU A 292 0.95 9.27 0.03
C LEU A 292 1.10 8.76 -1.40
N LEU A 293 2.18 9.16 -2.08
CA LEU A 293 2.49 8.75 -3.45
C LEU A 293 3.94 8.32 -3.58
N GLN A 294 4.19 7.36 -4.46
CA GLN A 294 5.52 6.90 -4.86
C GLN A 294 6.36 6.44 -3.67
N ASN A 295 5.82 5.58 -2.81
CA ASN A 295 6.47 5.18 -1.56
C ASN A 295 6.93 6.38 -0.72
N GLN A 296 6.07 7.41 -0.63
CA GLN A 296 6.30 8.64 0.15
C GLN A 296 7.37 9.58 -0.43
N LEU A 297 8.01 9.21 -1.56
CA LEU A 297 9.03 10.01 -2.25
C LEU A 297 8.51 11.28 -2.90
N LEU A 298 7.36 11.15 -3.56
CA LEU A 298 6.77 12.27 -4.26
C LEU A 298 5.94 13.10 -3.30
N MET A 299 5.15 12.42 -2.46
CA MET A 299 4.22 13.07 -1.55
C MET A 299 3.98 12.24 -0.30
N ASN A 300 3.99 12.89 0.87
CA ASN A 300 3.62 12.33 2.16
C ASN A 300 3.07 13.45 3.06
N ASP A 301 1.81 13.79 2.88
CA ASP A 301 1.17 14.92 3.55
C ASP A 301 -0.26 14.63 3.98
N GLU A 302 -0.80 15.48 4.84
CA GLU A 302 -2.20 15.49 5.24
C GLU A 302 -2.93 16.61 4.51
N VAL A 303 -3.67 16.26 3.47
CA VAL A 303 -4.32 17.25 2.59
C VAL A 303 -5.79 17.38 2.89
N LEU A 304 -6.29 18.61 2.87
CA LEU A 304 -7.72 18.91 2.86
C LEU A 304 -8.21 18.92 1.42
N GLY A 305 -9.03 17.95 1.04
CA GLY A 305 -9.48 17.84 -0.35
C GLY A 305 -10.48 16.75 -0.64
N LEU A 306 -10.49 16.37 -1.91
CA LEU A 306 -11.33 15.32 -2.48
C LEU A 306 -10.47 14.41 -3.34
N ALA A 307 -10.55 13.11 -3.10
CA ALA A 307 -9.96 12.08 -3.93
C ALA A 307 -11.06 11.19 -4.51
N LEU A 308 -10.92 10.85 -5.80
CA LEU A 308 -11.79 9.91 -6.51
C LEU A 308 -10.93 8.81 -7.08
N SER A 309 -11.28 7.56 -6.82
CA SER A 309 -10.57 6.40 -7.38
C SER A 309 -11.55 5.48 -8.09
N LYS A 310 -11.21 5.10 -9.32
CA LYS A 310 -11.86 4.02 -10.04
C LYS A 310 -10.92 2.82 -10.04
N ASN A 311 -11.32 1.75 -9.37
CA ASN A 311 -10.59 0.49 -9.42
C ASN A 311 -11.13 -0.42 -10.54
N THR A 312 -10.46 -1.53 -10.82
CA THR A 312 -11.03 -2.63 -11.61
C THR A 312 -11.29 -2.24 -13.07
N LEU A 313 -10.42 -1.41 -13.65
CA LEU A 313 -10.44 -1.13 -15.08
C LEU A 313 -9.62 -2.20 -15.81
N PHE A 314 -10.25 -2.88 -16.77
CA PHE A 314 -9.59 -3.91 -17.57
C PHE A 314 -9.39 -3.40 -18.99
N VAL A 315 -8.13 -3.16 -19.37
CA VAL A 315 -7.76 -2.71 -20.72
C VAL A 315 -6.69 -3.65 -21.29
N GLY A 316 -7.01 -4.32 -22.40
CA GLY A 316 -6.11 -5.27 -23.05
C GLY A 316 -5.72 -6.44 -22.14
N ASN A 317 -4.42 -6.60 -21.92
CA ASN A 317 -3.84 -7.71 -21.14
C ASN A 317 -3.42 -7.29 -19.71
N THR A 318 -4.00 -6.20 -19.19
CA THR A 318 -3.78 -5.78 -17.80
C THR A 318 -4.67 -6.61 -16.87
N SER A 319 -4.15 -6.98 -15.70
CA SER A 319 -4.94 -7.70 -14.68
C SER A 319 -5.74 -6.74 -13.81
N ASN A 320 -5.24 -5.52 -13.59
CA ASN A 320 -5.97 -4.46 -12.94
C ASN A 320 -5.39 -3.10 -13.34
N ILE A 321 -6.26 -2.10 -13.50
CA ILE A 321 -5.89 -0.70 -13.58
C ILE A 321 -6.73 0.05 -12.54
N ASN A 322 -6.05 0.78 -11.66
CA ASN A 322 -6.67 1.77 -10.78
C ASN A 322 -6.28 3.17 -11.24
N ILE A 323 -7.25 4.06 -11.38
CA ILE A 323 -7.01 5.47 -11.66
C ILE A 323 -7.56 6.28 -10.49
N GLN A 324 -6.74 7.19 -9.95
CA GLN A 324 -7.09 8.07 -8.85
C GLN A 324 -6.87 9.52 -9.25
N GLY A 325 -7.90 10.35 -9.13
CA GLY A 325 -7.81 11.81 -9.23
C GLY A 325 -7.86 12.44 -7.84
N ILE A 326 -7.15 13.55 -7.66
CA ILE A 326 -7.18 14.33 -6.41
C ILE A 326 -7.27 15.83 -6.71
N TYR A 327 -8.04 16.51 -5.88
CA TYR A 327 -8.09 17.96 -5.79
C TYR A 327 -7.98 18.38 -4.33
N ALA A 328 -6.96 19.17 -3.99
CA ALA A 328 -6.76 19.74 -2.67
C ALA A 328 -6.72 21.28 -2.78
N PRO A 329 -7.77 21.99 -2.34
CA PRO A 329 -7.81 23.45 -2.40
C PRO A 329 -6.90 24.17 -1.38
N SER A 330 -6.38 23.46 -0.36
CA SER A 330 -5.54 24.03 0.70
C SER A 330 -4.79 22.94 1.47
N ASP A 331 -4.00 23.33 2.47
CA ASP A 331 -3.25 22.42 3.37
C ASP A 331 -2.30 21.48 2.61
N VAL A 332 -1.74 21.94 1.50
CA VAL A 332 -0.67 21.25 0.78
C VAL A 332 0.65 21.91 1.17
N ASN A 333 1.42 21.24 2.02
CA ASN A 333 2.66 21.76 2.57
C ASN A 333 3.80 21.58 1.56
N ASN A 334 3.90 22.52 0.63
CA ASN A 334 4.95 22.59 -0.38
C ASN A 334 6.12 23.47 0.10
N VAL A 335 7.33 23.21 -0.41
CA VAL A 335 8.54 23.99 -0.09
C VAL A 335 8.39 25.47 -0.44
N ALA A 336 7.60 25.81 -1.46
CA ALA A 336 7.36 27.19 -1.87
C ALA A 336 6.28 27.90 -1.03
N ASP A 337 5.25 27.18 -0.61
CA ASP A 337 4.09 27.73 0.09
C ASP A 337 3.37 26.62 0.87
N ALA A 338 3.17 26.84 2.17
CA ALA A 338 2.52 25.90 3.08
C ALA A 338 0.99 25.79 2.87
N ASN A 339 0.40 26.72 2.11
CA ASN A 339 -1.03 26.72 1.78
C ASN A 339 -1.27 26.63 0.27
N SER A 340 -0.56 25.69 -0.36
CA SER A 340 -0.66 25.48 -1.81
C SER A 340 -1.96 24.77 -2.19
N ARG A 341 -2.35 24.92 -3.46
CA ARG A 341 -3.41 24.12 -4.10
C ARG A 341 -2.79 23.01 -4.92
N MET A 342 -3.44 21.85 -4.96
CA MET A 342 -2.97 20.71 -5.72
C MET A 342 -4.07 20.09 -6.57
N TYR A 343 -3.68 19.72 -7.78
CA TYR A 343 -4.44 18.90 -8.71
C TYR A 343 -3.59 17.70 -9.08
N GLY A 344 -4.15 16.49 -9.05
CA GLY A 344 -3.36 15.30 -9.30
C GLY A 344 -4.14 14.19 -9.98
N ILE A 345 -3.42 13.38 -10.73
CA ILE A 345 -3.89 12.09 -11.24
C ILE A 345 -2.80 11.06 -11.07
N SER A 346 -3.17 9.88 -10.58
CA SER A 346 -2.30 8.71 -10.48
C SER A 346 -2.96 7.51 -11.12
N ALA A 347 -2.14 6.63 -11.69
CA ALA A 347 -2.57 5.36 -12.22
C ALA A 347 -1.67 4.23 -11.73
N PHE A 348 -2.28 3.13 -11.33
CA PHE A 348 -1.63 1.93 -10.85
C PHE A 348 -2.04 0.78 -11.77
N VAL A 349 -1.06 0.09 -12.35
CA VAL A 349 -1.28 -0.90 -13.39
C VAL A 349 -0.56 -2.18 -13.08
N ASP A 350 -1.30 -3.27 -12.96
CA ASP A 350 -0.77 -4.62 -12.88
C ASP A 350 -0.69 -5.24 -14.27
N TYR A 351 0.53 -5.55 -14.71
CA TYR A 351 0.77 -6.14 -16.02
C TYR A 351 1.89 -7.19 -15.97
N LYS A 352 1.55 -8.44 -16.33
CA LYS A 352 2.51 -9.56 -16.43
C LYS A 352 3.44 -9.70 -15.21
N LYS A 353 2.89 -9.71 -13.99
CA LYS A 353 3.62 -9.81 -12.70
C LYS A 353 4.57 -8.62 -12.44
N VAL A 354 4.33 -7.50 -13.10
CA VAL A 354 5.02 -6.23 -12.87
C VAL A 354 3.96 -5.20 -12.50
N PHE A 355 4.23 -4.45 -11.45
CA PHE A 355 3.38 -3.35 -10.99
C PHE A 355 3.98 -2.03 -11.45
N TYR A 356 3.17 -1.21 -12.11
CA TYR A 356 3.54 0.14 -12.52
C TYR A 356 2.74 1.17 -11.73
N GLU A 357 3.40 2.24 -11.31
CA GLU A 357 2.79 3.37 -10.64
C GLU A 357 3.19 4.64 -11.39
N THR A 358 2.23 5.44 -11.84
CA THR A 358 2.51 6.74 -12.46
C THR A 358 1.65 7.82 -11.83
N SER A 359 2.23 8.99 -11.64
CA SER A 359 1.56 10.13 -11.02
C SER A 359 1.93 11.41 -11.73
N TYR A 360 0.95 12.30 -11.86
CA TYR A 360 1.15 13.68 -12.28
C TYR A 360 0.46 14.61 -11.28
N LEU A 361 1.20 15.58 -10.77
CA LEU A 361 0.69 16.60 -9.84
C LEU A 361 0.99 17.99 -10.40
N PHE A 362 0.04 18.91 -10.23
CA PHE A 362 0.22 20.33 -10.42
C PHE A 362 -0.04 21.04 -9.10
N ILE A 363 0.96 21.79 -8.64
CA ILE A 363 0.91 22.58 -7.41
C ILE A 363 0.92 24.05 -7.80
N GLU A 364 -0.16 24.73 -7.45
CA GLU A 364 -0.32 26.17 -7.57
C GLU A 364 -0.01 26.79 -6.21
N THR A 365 0.85 27.81 -6.21
CA THR A 365 1.34 28.50 -5.00
C THR A 365 0.86 29.96 -5.02
N PRO A 366 -0.38 30.25 -4.57
CA PRO A 366 -0.98 31.58 -4.74
C PRO A 366 -0.19 32.69 -4.05
N ASP A 367 0.46 32.38 -2.92
CA ASP A 367 1.20 33.33 -2.12
C ASP A 367 2.68 33.45 -2.55
N ALA A 368 3.10 32.68 -3.57
CA ALA A 368 4.46 32.68 -4.11
C ALA A 368 4.46 32.75 -5.66
N PRO A 369 4.37 33.96 -6.25
CA PRO A 369 4.37 34.14 -7.71
C PRO A 369 5.60 33.53 -8.39
N GLY A 370 5.39 32.85 -9.52
CA GLY A 370 6.46 32.17 -10.27
C GLY A 370 6.97 30.88 -9.62
N ARG A 371 6.33 30.40 -8.54
CA ARG A 371 6.70 29.16 -7.84
C ARG A 371 5.75 27.99 -8.12
N ASN A 372 4.87 28.09 -9.11
CA ASN A 372 4.03 26.96 -9.53
C ASN A 372 4.90 25.79 -10.00
N GLN A 373 4.55 24.58 -9.58
CA GLN A 373 5.36 23.38 -9.80
C GLN A 373 4.52 22.28 -10.42
N HIS A 374 5.14 21.52 -11.31
CA HIS A 374 4.57 20.30 -11.84
C HIS A 374 5.48 19.13 -11.49
N PHE A 375 4.86 18.00 -11.19
CA PHE A 375 5.55 16.77 -10.89
C PHE A 375 5.04 15.66 -11.78
N TYR A 376 5.97 14.84 -12.25
CA TYR A 376 5.67 13.59 -12.94
C TYR A 376 6.50 12.48 -12.32
N ALA A 377 5.89 11.31 -12.12
CA ALA A 377 6.53 10.15 -11.54
C ALA A 377 6.15 8.88 -12.28
N ILE A 378 7.11 7.97 -12.35
CA ILE A 378 6.90 6.61 -12.80
C ILE A 378 7.73 5.65 -11.95
N ALA A 379 7.12 4.54 -11.54
CA ALA A 379 7.78 3.45 -10.87
C ALA A 379 7.41 2.12 -11.48
N ARG A 380 8.33 1.16 -11.35
CA ARG A 380 8.18 -0.21 -11.81
C ARG A 380 8.69 -1.15 -10.74
N THR A 381 7.80 -1.97 -10.19
CA THR A 381 8.11 -3.02 -9.21
C THR A 381 7.99 -4.39 -9.88
N ALA A 382 9.02 -5.21 -9.76
CA ALA A 382 9.04 -6.57 -10.26
C ALA A 382 9.55 -7.54 -9.20
N LEU A 383 8.93 -8.73 -9.18
CA LEU A 383 9.30 -9.83 -8.28
C LEU A 383 10.10 -10.89 -9.05
N TYR A 384 11.27 -11.23 -8.51
CA TYR A 384 12.20 -12.24 -9.03
C TYR A 384 12.46 -13.29 -7.94
N GLY A 385 11.52 -14.22 -7.76
CA GLY A 385 11.58 -15.21 -6.68
C GLY A 385 11.48 -14.54 -5.32
N GLN A 386 12.56 -14.57 -4.55
CA GLN A 386 12.67 -13.93 -3.22
C GLN A 386 13.12 -12.46 -3.27
N LEU A 387 13.54 -11.98 -4.45
CA LEU A 387 14.02 -10.62 -4.65
C LEU A 387 12.91 -9.75 -5.25
N THR A 388 12.51 -8.71 -4.54
CA THR A 388 11.70 -7.62 -5.09
C THR A 388 12.62 -6.47 -5.48
N CYS A 389 12.41 -5.92 -6.67
CA CYS A 389 13.18 -4.78 -7.18
C CYS A 389 12.22 -3.72 -7.72
N THR A 390 12.39 -2.48 -7.25
CA THR A 390 11.60 -1.32 -7.64
C THR A 390 12.51 -0.22 -8.15
N GLY A 391 12.29 0.21 -9.39
CA GLY A 391 12.93 1.39 -9.95
C GLY A 391 11.93 2.55 -10.02
N ARG A 392 12.33 3.74 -9.62
CA ARG A 392 11.51 4.96 -9.64
C ARG A 392 12.26 6.09 -10.34
N ALA A 393 11.55 6.85 -11.15
CA ALA A 393 12.02 8.07 -11.77
C ALA A 393 10.97 9.16 -11.60
N MET A 394 11.38 10.30 -11.07
CA MET A 394 10.52 11.42 -10.77
C MET A 394 11.13 12.72 -11.25
N PHE A 395 10.28 13.63 -11.69
CA PHE A 395 10.63 14.84 -12.39
C PHE A 395 9.82 15.99 -11.84
N LYS A 396 10.47 17.12 -11.61
CA LYS A 396 9.87 18.40 -11.26
C LYS A 396 10.19 19.41 -12.36
N PHE A 397 9.19 20.18 -12.78
CA PHE A 397 9.32 21.24 -13.76
C PHE A 397 8.49 22.47 -13.35
N GLY A 398 8.79 23.63 -13.92
CA GLY A 398 8.29 24.93 -13.43
C GLY A 398 9.23 25.52 -12.38
N ASP A 399 8.68 26.10 -11.32
CA ASP A 399 9.43 26.70 -10.21
C ASP A 399 10.42 27.79 -10.66
N GLU A 400 10.01 28.67 -11.58
CA GLU A 400 10.86 29.69 -12.24
C GLU A 400 11.52 30.66 -11.26
N ALA A 401 10.80 31.05 -10.20
CA ALA A 401 11.30 31.90 -9.13
C ALA A 401 11.97 31.11 -7.99
N GLY A 402 12.22 29.81 -8.19
CA GLY A 402 12.72 28.89 -7.18
C GLY A 402 13.96 28.14 -7.58
N SER A 403 13.95 26.83 -7.27
CA SER A 403 15.07 25.91 -7.54
C SER A 403 15.07 25.37 -8.97
N GLY A 404 14.08 25.75 -9.80
CA GLY A 404 13.93 25.28 -11.17
C GLY A 404 13.57 23.80 -11.25
N GLY A 405 13.90 23.17 -12.38
CA GLY A 405 13.61 21.76 -12.63
C GLY A 405 14.53 20.82 -11.85
N GLY A 406 13.99 19.66 -11.44
CA GLY A 406 14.69 18.67 -10.62
C GLY A 406 14.32 17.25 -11.00
N GLU A 407 15.20 16.31 -10.70
CA GLU A 407 15.01 14.88 -11.01
C GLU A 407 15.41 14.04 -9.81
N LEU A 408 14.71 12.93 -9.61
CA LEU A 408 15.03 11.91 -8.62
C LEU A 408 14.88 10.51 -9.21
N TYR A 409 15.96 9.73 -9.12
CA TYR A 409 15.98 8.31 -9.45
C TYR A 409 16.24 7.48 -8.21
N VAL A 410 15.46 6.42 -8.01
CA VAL A 410 15.59 5.51 -6.87
C VAL A 410 15.55 4.07 -7.34
N LEU A 411 16.41 3.23 -6.77
CA LEU A 411 16.38 1.79 -6.89
C LEU A 411 16.23 1.18 -5.50
N GLU A 412 15.16 0.44 -5.26
CA GLU A 412 14.86 -0.22 -4.00
C GLU A 412 14.88 -1.73 -4.22
N THR A 413 15.56 -2.47 -3.34
CA THR A 413 15.61 -3.93 -3.40
C THR A 413 15.36 -4.55 -2.05
N ASN A 414 14.58 -5.63 -2.03
CA ASN A 414 14.27 -6.42 -0.84
C ASN A 414 14.47 -7.91 -1.14
N TYR A 415 15.26 -8.60 -0.34
CA TYR A 415 15.55 -10.02 -0.45
C TYR A 415 15.10 -10.73 0.83
N THR A 416 14.06 -11.56 0.71
CA THR A 416 13.51 -12.30 1.84
C THR A 416 14.17 -13.66 1.98
N GLN A 417 14.71 -13.95 3.16
CA GLN A 417 15.39 -15.19 3.48
C GLN A 417 14.83 -15.80 4.77
N VAL A 418 14.47 -17.09 4.71
CA VAL A 418 14.16 -17.91 5.89
C VAL A 418 15.41 -18.65 6.31
N PHE A 419 15.65 -18.79 7.62
CA PHE A 419 16.84 -19.42 8.18
C PHE A 419 16.50 -20.77 8.84
N PRO A 420 16.65 -21.92 8.16
CA PRO A 420 16.14 -23.21 8.65
C PRO A 420 16.67 -23.66 10.03
N ASN A 421 17.88 -23.21 10.41
CA ASN A 421 18.53 -23.64 11.64
C ASN A 421 18.31 -22.67 12.82
N HIS A 422 17.48 -21.63 12.64
CA HIS A 422 17.19 -20.59 13.62
C HIS A 422 18.41 -20.09 14.42
N PRO A 423 19.51 -19.65 13.76
CA PRO A 423 20.72 -19.23 14.46
C PRO A 423 20.39 -18.07 15.40
N CYS A 424 20.73 -18.20 16.69
CA CYS A 424 20.37 -17.22 17.72
C CYS A 424 18.86 -16.93 17.81
N GLY A 425 18.01 -17.87 17.39
CA GLY A 425 16.55 -17.72 17.34
C GLY A 425 16.04 -16.85 16.19
N ILE A 426 16.87 -16.57 15.18
CA ILE A 426 16.48 -15.81 13.98
C ILE A 426 15.79 -16.73 12.99
N GLU A 427 14.51 -16.47 12.72
CA GLU A 427 13.67 -17.31 11.84
C GLU A 427 13.71 -16.81 10.40
N MET A 428 13.71 -15.49 10.23
CA MET A 428 13.65 -14.84 8.93
C MET A 428 14.49 -13.56 8.94
N GLY A 429 14.97 -13.17 7.77
CA GLY A 429 15.51 -11.84 7.55
C GLY A 429 15.15 -11.28 6.19
N VAL A 430 15.02 -9.96 6.14
CA VAL A 430 14.81 -9.20 4.90
C VAL A 430 16.03 -8.31 4.71
N GLY A 431 16.89 -8.70 3.76
CA GLY A 431 18.02 -7.88 3.33
C GLY A 431 17.54 -6.83 2.34
N TYR A 432 18.01 -5.59 2.45
CA TYR A 432 17.61 -4.53 1.53
C TYR A 432 18.80 -3.69 1.09
N CYS A 433 18.70 -3.16 -0.12
CA CYS A 433 19.66 -2.22 -0.69
C CYS A 433 18.90 -1.16 -1.49
N ASN A 434 19.07 0.09 -1.10
CA ASN A 434 18.40 1.24 -1.69
C ASN A 434 19.46 2.21 -2.23
N LEU A 435 19.34 2.62 -3.48
CA LEU A 435 20.20 3.60 -4.13
C LEU A 435 19.35 4.79 -4.58
N PHE A 436 19.90 5.99 -4.51
CA PHE A 436 19.21 7.17 -5.01
C PHE A 436 20.17 8.20 -5.61
N TYR A 437 19.64 9.01 -6.52
CA TYR A 437 20.30 10.18 -7.11
C TYR A 437 19.26 11.28 -7.34
N ALA A 438 19.53 12.46 -6.81
CA ALA A 438 18.71 13.66 -6.94
C ALA A 438 19.54 14.83 -7.46
N THR A 439 18.97 15.61 -8.39
CA THR A 439 19.59 16.84 -8.87
C THR A 439 19.26 18.03 -7.98
N GLU A 440 20.02 19.13 -8.11
CA GLU A 440 19.92 20.32 -7.27
C GLU A 440 18.50 20.91 -7.16
N GLY A 441 17.74 20.87 -8.25
CA GLY A 441 16.38 21.38 -8.28
C GLY A 441 15.33 20.46 -7.68
N TRP A 442 15.66 19.25 -7.19
CA TRP A 442 14.64 18.32 -6.71
C TRP A 442 14.10 18.70 -5.31
N ASN A 443 12.77 18.70 -5.17
CA ASN A 443 12.05 18.67 -3.89
C ASN A 443 10.79 17.81 -4.02
N ALA A 444 10.28 17.28 -2.90
CA ALA A 444 8.99 16.59 -2.88
C ALA A 444 7.83 17.57 -3.18
N ALA A 445 6.72 17.03 -3.71
CA ALA A 445 5.55 17.79 -4.09
C ALA A 445 4.85 18.37 -2.85
N ALA A 446 4.60 17.53 -1.86
CA ALA A 446 4.10 17.97 -0.56
C ALA A 446 4.51 16.97 0.51
N GLY A 447 4.71 17.45 1.73
CA GLY A 447 5.11 16.59 2.83
C GLY A 447 6.53 16.87 3.30
N GLY A 448 6.60 17.72 4.32
CA GLY A 448 7.69 17.75 5.31
C GLY A 448 7.20 17.35 6.70
N GLY A 449 6.05 16.67 6.81
CA GLY A 449 5.21 16.70 8.01
C GLY A 449 5.16 15.45 8.88
N PHE A 450 5.48 14.27 8.37
CA PHE A 450 5.57 13.03 9.15
C PHE A 450 6.62 12.09 8.56
N ASN A 451 7.90 12.49 8.64
CA ASN A 451 8.90 11.48 9.01
C ASN A 451 8.38 10.92 10.32
N ARG A 452 7.98 9.64 10.35
CA ARG A 452 7.50 9.02 11.58
C ARG A 452 8.47 9.41 12.66
N LEU A 453 7.95 10.04 13.71
CA LEU A 453 8.56 9.91 15.02
C LEU A 453 8.88 8.42 15.15
N ARG A 454 10.18 8.11 15.08
CA ARG A 454 10.82 6.80 15.09
C ARG A 454 11.08 6.16 13.73
N ALA A 455 12.19 6.57 13.14
CA ALA A 455 13.37 5.71 13.11
C ALA A 455 14.60 6.47 12.62
N ALA A 456 15.79 6.02 13.03
CA ALA A 456 17.07 6.64 12.67
C ALA A 456 17.36 6.49 11.19
N PHE A 457 16.64 5.55 10.56
CA PHE A 457 16.64 5.22 9.16
C PHE A 457 15.20 4.87 8.76
N ASP A 458 14.22 5.73 9.12
CA ASP A 458 12.93 5.61 8.45
C ASP A 458 13.17 5.97 6.99
N VAL A 459 13.02 4.96 6.13
CA VAL A 459 13.29 5.04 4.71
C VAL A 459 12.18 5.92 4.09
N ASN A 460 12.36 7.22 4.23
CA ASN A 460 11.73 8.27 3.42
C ASN A 460 12.90 9.14 2.90
N PRO A 461 13.00 9.44 1.61
CA PRO A 461 13.52 8.46 0.66
C PRO A 461 14.60 9.08 -0.25
N LEU A 462 15.42 9.93 0.37
CA LEU A 462 16.61 10.55 -0.21
C LEU A 462 17.83 10.43 0.72
N VAL A 463 17.75 9.49 1.67
CA VAL A 463 18.64 9.32 2.84
C VAL A 463 18.72 10.59 3.67
N GLY A 464 17.77 10.76 4.58
CA GLY A 464 17.85 11.76 5.64
C GLY A 464 18.45 11.11 6.88
N ILE A 465 19.75 11.32 7.16
CA ILE A 465 20.38 10.85 8.40
C ILE A 465 19.91 11.76 9.56
N SER A 466 18.60 11.76 9.80
CA SER A 466 17.72 12.49 10.73
C SER A 466 17.76 14.04 10.71
N THR A 467 16.97 14.61 9.79
CA THR A 467 16.46 16.00 9.70
C THR A 467 17.44 17.18 9.82
N GLY A 468 17.74 17.80 8.68
CA GLY A 468 18.27 19.16 8.61
C GLY A 468 19.08 19.39 7.33
N MET A 469 18.39 19.64 6.20
CA MET A 469 18.62 20.74 5.24
C MET A 469 18.35 20.41 3.75
N THR A 470 17.77 21.43 3.12
CA THR A 470 17.74 21.97 1.74
C THR A 470 18.33 21.24 0.52
N LEU A 471 17.56 21.38 -0.57
CA LEU A 471 17.89 21.65 -1.99
C LEU A 471 19.40 21.62 -2.34
N GLY A 472 19.79 20.69 -3.21
CA GLY A 472 21.18 20.41 -3.60
C GLY A 472 21.31 19.08 -4.32
N GLU A 473 22.36 18.91 -5.13
CA GLU A 473 22.65 17.61 -5.76
C GLU A 473 23.04 16.60 -4.68
N ASN A 474 22.42 15.43 -4.72
CA ASN A 474 22.54 14.45 -3.65
C ASN A 474 22.43 13.02 -4.19
N TYR A 475 23.28 12.12 -3.70
CA TYR A 475 23.18 10.71 -4.01
C TYR A 475 23.68 9.86 -2.86
N GLY A 476 23.27 8.60 -2.85
CA GLY A 476 23.67 7.71 -1.79
C GLY A 476 23.13 6.31 -1.93
N ALA A 477 23.44 5.53 -0.91
CA ALA A 477 23.10 4.13 -0.80
C ALA A 477 22.81 3.79 0.66
N ALA A 478 21.82 2.94 0.90
CA ALA A 478 21.57 2.33 2.20
C ALA A 478 21.48 0.82 2.01
N VAL A 479 22.15 0.08 2.89
CA VAL A 479 22.12 -1.39 2.90
C VAL A 479 21.94 -1.86 4.33
N GLY A 480 21.01 -2.78 4.53
CA GLY A 480 20.71 -3.30 5.85
C GLY A 480 20.05 -4.67 5.78
N MET A 481 19.83 -5.24 6.95
CA MET A 481 19.11 -6.49 7.07
C MET A 481 18.24 -6.45 8.32
N GLN A 482 16.94 -6.60 8.15
CA GLN A 482 16.01 -6.74 9.27
C GLN A 482 15.88 -8.22 9.61
N PHE A 483 16.30 -8.60 10.82
CA PHE A 483 16.14 -9.94 11.36
C PHE A 483 14.89 -10.02 12.22
N PHE A 484 14.19 -11.14 12.12
CA PHE A 484 13.00 -11.46 12.92
C PHE A 484 13.28 -12.68 13.80
N ARG A 485 12.93 -12.56 15.08
CA ARG A 485 13.09 -13.60 16.11
C ARG A 485 11.77 -13.80 16.84
N HIS A 486 11.62 -14.95 17.48
CA HIS A 486 10.50 -15.24 18.37
C HIS A 486 9.14 -15.04 17.68
N HIS A 487 8.91 -15.70 16.55
CA HIS A 487 7.68 -15.58 15.77
C HIS A 487 7.36 -14.13 15.37
N GLN A 488 8.40 -13.39 15.00
CA GLN A 488 8.34 -11.97 14.58
C GLN A 488 7.95 -10.99 15.70
N ASP A 489 7.94 -11.41 16.97
CA ASP A 489 7.69 -10.52 18.12
C ASP A 489 8.92 -9.66 18.47
N GLU A 490 10.09 -10.01 17.94
CA GLU A 490 11.34 -9.25 18.07
C GLU A 490 11.97 -9.00 16.70
N SER A 491 12.44 -7.76 16.49
CA SER A 491 13.09 -7.32 15.28
C SER A 491 14.40 -6.59 15.59
N ILE A 492 15.45 -6.92 14.84
CA ILE A 492 16.76 -6.28 14.91
C ILE A 492 17.16 -5.86 13.50
N ALA A 493 17.36 -4.57 13.25
CA ALA A 493 17.69 -4.03 11.95
C ALA A 493 18.96 -3.15 12.02
N PRO A 494 20.16 -3.75 11.87
CA PRO A 494 21.37 -2.99 11.57
C PRO A 494 21.34 -2.45 10.14
N GLU A 495 21.80 -1.21 9.97
CA GLU A 495 21.92 -0.55 8.68
C GLU A 495 23.25 0.21 8.56
N PHE A 496 23.79 0.20 7.35
CA PHE A 496 24.84 1.10 6.90
C PHE A 496 24.31 1.99 5.77
N ALA A 497 24.60 3.29 5.86
CA ALA A 497 24.21 4.26 4.86
C ALA A 497 25.41 5.11 4.42
N PHE A 498 25.41 5.51 3.15
CA PHE A 498 26.32 6.48 2.57
C PHE A 498 25.52 7.54 1.83
N GLN A 499 25.94 8.78 1.96
CA GLN A 499 25.38 9.91 1.25
C GLN A 499 26.46 10.91 0.86
N SER A 500 26.31 11.55 -0.30
CA SER A 500 27.08 12.71 -0.72
C SER A 500 26.12 13.87 -0.90
N LEU A 501 26.24 14.90 -0.05
CA LEU A 501 25.41 16.09 -0.10
C LEU A 501 26.24 17.26 -0.61
N ASN A 502 25.96 17.79 -1.80
CA ASN A 502 26.74 18.88 -2.42
C ASN A 502 28.26 18.59 -2.44
N GLY A 503 28.65 17.32 -2.54
CA GLY A 503 30.05 16.87 -2.54
C GLY A 503 30.63 16.48 -1.17
N ASP A 504 29.93 16.77 -0.06
CA ASP A 504 30.35 16.33 1.28
C ASP A 504 29.89 14.89 1.55
N ALA A 505 30.85 14.00 1.78
CA ALA A 505 30.58 12.60 2.12
C ALA A 505 30.10 12.44 3.57
N ILE A 506 29.07 11.63 3.76
CA ILE A 506 28.49 11.26 5.04
C ILE A 506 28.34 9.74 5.08
N TYR A 507 28.83 9.13 6.15
CA TYR A 507 28.69 7.70 6.42
C TYR A 507 27.85 7.52 7.68
N GLY A 508 26.81 6.71 7.62
CA GLY A 508 25.89 6.45 8.71
C GLY A 508 25.92 4.98 9.13
N LEU A 509 25.84 4.75 10.42
CA LEU A 509 25.53 3.47 11.02
C LEU A 509 24.33 3.62 11.91
N GLY A 510 23.47 2.63 11.93
CA GLY A 510 22.70 2.44 13.14
C GLY A 510 21.88 1.18 13.19
N LEU A 511 21.05 1.16 14.21
CA LEU A 511 20.45 -0.04 14.74
C LEU A 511 19.06 0.30 15.24
N ARG A 512 18.07 -0.41 14.70
CA ARG A 512 16.73 -0.45 15.26
C ARG A 512 16.53 -1.78 15.98
N TYR A 513 16.06 -1.71 17.21
CA TYR A 513 15.60 -2.84 18.00
C TYR A 513 14.13 -2.61 18.34
N GLN A 514 13.27 -3.53 17.97
CA GLN A 514 11.85 -3.49 18.28
C GLN A 514 11.44 -4.80 18.92
N ARG A 515 10.62 -4.73 19.96
CA ARG A 515 10.12 -5.92 20.65
C ARG A 515 8.74 -5.68 21.22
N LYS A 516 7.84 -6.65 21.04
CA LYS A 516 6.60 -6.70 21.80
C LYS A 516 6.93 -7.00 23.27
N THR A 517 6.46 -6.15 24.18
CA THR A 517 6.59 -6.33 25.64
C THR A 517 5.32 -6.93 26.25
N GLY A 518 4.23 -6.95 25.48
CA GLY A 518 2.93 -7.46 25.87
C GLY A 518 1.99 -7.48 24.66
N LYS A 519 0.74 -7.89 24.88
CA LYS A 519 -0.27 -8.03 23.81
C LYS A 519 -0.61 -6.72 23.09
N ARG A 520 -0.41 -5.59 23.75
CA ARG A 520 -0.70 -4.25 23.23
C ARG A 520 0.44 -3.26 23.47
N THR A 521 1.61 -3.74 23.85
CA THR A 521 2.74 -2.89 24.25
C THR A 521 3.98 -3.23 23.45
N PHE A 522 4.65 -2.18 22.97
CA PHE A 522 5.77 -2.26 22.04
C PHE A 522 6.89 -1.37 22.55
N PHE A 523 8.07 -1.98 22.66
CA PHE A 523 9.30 -1.31 23.02
C PHE A 523 10.16 -1.11 21.77
N GLU A 524 10.73 0.07 21.64
CA GLU A 524 11.64 0.42 20.56
C GLU A 524 12.86 1.14 21.09
N VAL A 525 14.03 0.71 20.61
CA VAL A 525 15.30 1.40 20.77
C VAL A 525 15.88 1.63 19.40
N LEU A 526 16.42 2.81 19.23
CA LEU A 526 16.98 3.25 17.99
C LEU A 526 18.26 4.02 18.28
N GLY A 527 19.37 3.55 17.71
CA GLY A 527 20.66 4.21 17.80
C GLY A 527 21.16 4.63 16.43
N LEU A 528 21.78 5.81 16.36
CA LEU A 528 22.38 6.33 15.14
C LEU A 528 23.70 7.02 15.44
N VAL A 529 24.63 6.87 14.51
CA VAL A 529 25.86 7.65 14.47
C VAL A 529 26.24 7.87 13.03
N ASN A 530 26.65 9.09 12.70
CA ASN A 530 27.19 9.39 11.40
C ASN A 530 28.55 10.08 11.49
N PHE A 531 29.26 10.03 10.38
CA PHE A 531 30.60 10.55 10.24
C PHE A 531 30.68 11.37 8.95
N SER A 532 31.15 12.61 9.07
CA SER A 532 31.41 13.49 7.92
C SER A 532 32.63 14.36 8.22
N GLU A 533 33.35 14.80 7.19
CA GLU A 533 34.40 15.81 7.34
C GLU A 533 33.80 17.14 7.80
N ASN A 534 32.60 17.47 7.31
CA ASN A 534 31.85 18.64 7.72
C ASN A 534 31.20 18.41 9.10
N ALA A 535 31.67 19.16 10.10
CA ALA A 535 31.18 19.03 11.47
C ALA A 535 29.69 19.39 11.63
N ALA A 536 29.12 20.18 10.70
CA ALA A 536 27.69 20.52 10.71
C ALA A 536 26.79 19.35 10.30
N LEU A 537 27.33 18.40 9.54
CA LEU A 537 26.62 17.20 9.08
C LEU A 537 26.71 16.03 10.06
N ARG A 538 27.52 16.17 11.13
CA ARG A 538 27.69 15.15 12.16
C ARG A 538 26.49 15.07 13.10
N ARG A 539 26.03 13.86 13.36
CA ARG A 539 24.87 13.48 14.16
C ARG A 539 25.12 12.17 14.89
N ASP A 540 24.69 12.13 16.13
CA ASP A 540 24.66 10.94 16.95
C ASP A 540 23.48 11.01 17.90
N GLY A 541 22.85 9.88 18.17
CA GLY A 541 21.74 9.88 19.10
C GLY A 541 21.15 8.52 19.36
N VAL A 542 20.42 8.47 20.47
CA VAL A 542 19.64 7.31 20.88
C VAL A 542 18.23 7.80 21.18
N PHE A 543 17.28 7.02 20.70
CA PHE A 543 15.87 7.20 20.93
C PHE A 543 15.34 5.91 21.54
N ILE A 544 14.57 6.04 22.61
CA ILE A 544 13.96 4.92 23.32
C ILE A 544 12.49 5.24 23.50
N SER A 545 11.64 4.23 23.37
CA SER A 545 10.23 4.43 23.62
C SER A 545 9.46 3.17 23.98
N GLU A 546 8.34 3.41 24.66
CA GLU A 546 7.28 2.44 24.89
C GLU A 546 5.98 2.99 24.28
N THR A 547 5.27 2.15 23.54
CA THR A 547 3.97 2.47 22.95
C THR A 547 2.93 1.47 23.44
N ILE A 548 1.78 1.96 23.88
CA ILE A 548 0.63 1.19 24.34
C ILE A 548 -0.51 1.44 23.37
N LEU A 549 -1.09 0.38 22.81
CA LEU A 549 -2.31 0.42 22.00
C LEU A 549 -3.52 0.14 22.90
N PHE A 550 -4.65 0.79 22.64
CA PHE A 550 -5.88 0.54 23.39
C PHE A 550 -7.11 0.43 22.50
#